data_AF-A0AAV5A615-F1
#
_entry.id   AF-A0AAV5A615-F1
#
_cell.length_a   1.000
_cell.length_b   1.000
_cell.length_c   1.000
_cell.angle_alpha   90.00
_cell.angle_beta   90.00
_cell.angle_gamma   90.00
#
_symmetry.space_group_name_H-M   'P 1'
#
loop_
_entity.id
_entity.type
_entity.pdbx_description
1 polymer ?
#
loop_
_entity_poly.entity_id
_entity_poly.type
_entity_poly.pdbx_seq_one_letter_code
_entity_poly.pdbx_strand_id
1 'polypeptide(L)'
;MNALRNQFRTQIRNFSISSRKDDMAKLTLVGRLGKDPVIRTTSNDREYVVYTVATRNHQRPPREDGTRPEPTTSWHSVLSFNPNHNNFLKTLKKGTQVYVEAAYELQEADRDASPDSPAAQRQIFLRQESIRVLSRPQVREDVEE
;
A
#
# COMPACT_ATOMS: atom_id res chain seq x y z
N MET A 1 -3.94 -47.85 -46.03
CA MET A 1 -3.79 -47.66 -44.57
C MET A 1 -2.33 -47.35 -44.28
N ASN A 2 -1.97 -46.11 -43.91
CA ASN A 2 -0.88 -45.82 -42.96
C ASN A 2 -0.76 -44.32 -42.66
N ALA A 3 -1.15 -44.01 -41.42
CA ALA A 3 -0.82 -42.90 -40.52
C ALA A 3 -0.39 -41.52 -41.08
N LEU A 4 -1.29 -40.55 -40.90
CA LEU A 4 -0.99 -39.13 -40.74
C LEU A 4 0.02 -38.91 -39.59
N ARG A 5 1.21 -38.41 -39.93
CA ARG A 5 2.28 -38.08 -38.98
C ARG A 5 1.99 -36.70 -38.39
N ASN A 6 1.54 -36.70 -37.14
CA ASN A 6 1.12 -35.53 -36.40
C ASN A 6 2.29 -34.56 -36.15
N GLN A 7 2.22 -33.36 -36.73
CA GLN A 7 3.18 -32.28 -36.54
C GLN A 7 2.78 -31.49 -35.30
N PHE A 8 3.12 -31.98 -34.11
CA PHE A 8 3.11 -31.15 -32.92
C PHE A 8 4.50 -30.56 -32.69
N ARG A 9 4.68 -29.33 -33.17
CA ARG A 9 5.81 -28.48 -32.81
C ARG A 9 5.59 -28.06 -31.36
N THR A 10 6.18 -28.77 -30.40
CA THR A 10 6.20 -28.33 -29.00
C THR A 10 6.99 -27.02 -28.95
N GLN A 11 6.28 -25.90 -28.88
CA GLN A 11 6.88 -24.63 -28.52
C GLN A 11 7.29 -24.73 -27.04
N ILE A 12 8.56 -25.08 -26.81
CA ILE A 12 9.20 -24.89 -25.52
C ILE A 12 9.20 -23.37 -25.30
N ARG A 13 8.33 -22.88 -24.43
CA ARG A 13 8.42 -21.50 -23.95
C ARG A 13 9.71 -21.41 -23.15
N ASN A 14 10.71 -20.74 -23.71
CA ASN A 14 11.89 -20.31 -22.97
C ASN A 14 11.44 -19.31 -21.89
N PHE A 15 11.10 -19.81 -20.71
CA PHE A 15 11.15 -18.97 -19.52
C PHE A 15 12.62 -18.66 -19.27
N SER A 16 12.97 -17.37 -19.22
CA SER A 16 14.33 -16.94 -18.90
C SER A 16 14.68 -17.40 -17.47
N ILE A 17 15.59 -18.37 -17.33
CA ILE A 17 15.99 -18.96 -16.03
C ILE A 17 17.06 -18.07 -15.33
N SER A 18 17.00 -16.76 -15.50
CA SER A 18 17.88 -15.85 -14.78
C SER A 18 17.15 -14.67 -14.16
N SER A 19 15.89 -14.84 -13.76
CA SER A 19 15.30 -13.96 -12.76
C SER A 19 16.11 -14.13 -11.48
N ARG A 20 16.88 -13.10 -11.11
CA ARG A 20 17.38 -12.99 -9.74
C ARG A 20 16.18 -13.20 -8.83
N LYS A 21 16.27 -14.20 -7.94
CA LYS A 21 15.24 -14.50 -6.99
C LYS A 21 15.34 -13.46 -5.88
N ASP A 22 14.95 -12.23 -6.19
CA ASP A 22 14.94 -11.17 -5.19
C ASP A 22 13.85 -11.51 -4.16
N ASP A 23 14.20 -11.39 -2.88
CA ASP A 23 13.25 -11.57 -1.80
C ASP A 23 12.18 -10.47 -1.85
N MET A 24 10.92 -10.85 -1.67
CA MET A 24 9.78 -9.93 -1.78
C MET A 24 9.05 -9.84 -0.45
N ALA A 25 8.96 -8.63 0.10
CA ALA A 25 8.06 -8.28 1.19
C ALA A 25 6.93 -7.39 0.67
N LYS A 26 5.68 -7.79 0.91
CA LYS A 26 4.47 -7.09 0.42
C LYS A 26 3.46 -6.91 1.55
N LEU A 27 2.89 -5.72 1.63
CA LEU A 27 1.80 -5.39 2.53
C LEU A 27 0.53 -5.10 1.73
N THR A 28 -0.55 -5.79 2.08
CA THR A 28 -1.88 -5.55 1.51
C THR A 28 -2.75 -4.82 2.54
N LEU A 29 -3.29 -3.68 2.15
CA LEU A 29 -4.12 -2.82 2.99
C LEU A 29 -5.53 -2.72 2.41
N VAL A 30 -6.52 -2.98 3.25
CA VAL A 30 -7.92 -2.63 2.99
C VAL A 30 -8.37 -1.67 4.08
N GLY A 31 -8.61 -0.42 3.71
CA GLY A 31 -8.83 0.63 4.70
C GLY A 31 -9.38 1.90 4.08
N ARG A 32 -9.46 2.96 4.89
CA ARG A 32 -9.95 4.27 4.45
C ARG A 32 -8.83 5.30 4.44
N LEU A 33 -8.87 6.21 3.47
CA LEU A 33 -7.97 7.36 3.46
C LEU A 33 -8.24 8.24 4.69
N GLY A 34 -7.21 8.47 5.50
CA GLY A 34 -7.28 9.32 6.69
C GLY A 34 -7.43 10.81 6.38
N LYS A 35 -6.89 11.21 5.25
CA LYS A 35 -6.87 12.57 4.71
C LYS A 35 -6.79 12.52 3.19
N ASP A 36 -7.05 13.66 2.55
CA ASP A 36 -6.83 13.83 1.12
C ASP A 36 -5.35 13.54 0.77
N PRO A 37 -5.05 12.83 -0.33
CA PRO A 37 -3.68 12.59 -0.76
C PRO A 37 -2.92 13.90 -1.02
N VAL A 38 -1.66 13.96 -0.58
CA VAL A 38 -0.83 15.16 -0.66
C VAL A 38 0.28 14.96 -1.70
N ILE A 39 0.37 15.87 -2.66
CA ILE A 39 1.45 15.89 -3.65
C ILE A 39 2.68 16.54 -3.00
N ARG A 40 3.84 15.95 -3.25
CA ARG A 40 5.14 16.49 -2.86
C ARG A 40 6.11 16.36 -4.02
N THR A 41 7.16 17.15 -3.97
CA THR A 41 8.24 17.14 -4.96
C THR A 41 9.53 16.75 -4.25
N THR A 42 10.31 15.85 -4.85
CA THR A 42 11.64 15.48 -4.34
C THR A 42 12.68 16.53 -4.74
N SER A 43 13.90 16.45 -4.18
CA SER A 43 15.02 17.35 -4.51
C SER A 43 15.38 17.37 -6.00
N ASN A 44 15.08 16.27 -6.69
CA ASN A 44 15.35 16.07 -8.12
C ASN A 44 14.12 16.43 -8.99
N ASP A 45 13.22 17.29 -8.49
CA ASP A 45 12.03 17.80 -9.18
C ASP A 45 11.01 16.75 -9.68
N ARG A 46 11.03 15.56 -9.07
CA ARG A 46 10.05 14.49 -9.35
C ARG A 46 8.87 14.55 -8.38
N GLU A 47 7.65 14.60 -8.91
CA GLU A 47 6.43 14.52 -8.12
C GLU A 47 6.20 13.10 -7.55
N TYR A 48 5.74 13.06 -6.30
CA TYR A 48 5.23 11.87 -5.64
C TYR A 48 4.00 12.22 -4.80
N VAL A 49 3.13 11.24 -4.57
CA VAL A 49 1.95 11.41 -3.72
C VAL A 49 2.12 10.63 -2.44
N VAL A 50 1.80 11.25 -1.31
CA VAL A 50 1.73 10.60 0.00
C VAL A 50 0.28 10.56 0.44
N TYR A 51 -0.17 9.38 0.86
CA TYR A 51 -1.49 9.19 1.44
C TYR A 51 -1.44 8.25 2.63
N THR A 52 -2.42 8.38 3.52
CA THR A 52 -2.47 7.58 4.76
C THR A 52 -3.70 6.69 4.74
N VAL A 53 -3.51 5.39 4.93
CA VAL A 53 -4.60 4.40 5.01
C VAL A 53 -4.79 3.99 6.46
N ALA A 54 -6.02 4.14 6.96
CA ALA A 54 -6.44 3.67 8.27
C ALA A 54 -6.96 2.23 8.17
N THR A 55 -6.41 1.32 8.97
CA THR A 55 -6.92 -0.05 9.16
C THR A 55 -7.29 -0.25 10.62
N ARG A 56 -8.39 -0.96 10.90
CA ARG A 56 -8.76 -1.34 12.27
C ARG A 56 -8.38 -2.79 12.51
N ASN A 57 -7.71 -3.05 13.63
CA ASN A 57 -7.41 -4.42 14.05
C ASN A 57 -8.67 -5.13 14.52
N HIS A 58 -8.63 -6.46 14.53
CA HIS A 58 -9.72 -7.28 15.09
C HIS A 58 -10.01 -6.91 16.55
N GLN A 59 -11.27 -7.07 16.95
CA GLN A 59 -11.70 -6.82 18.32
C GLN A 59 -10.85 -7.66 19.27
N ARG A 60 -10.19 -7.01 20.24
CA ARG A 60 -9.48 -7.73 21.30
C ARG A 60 -10.47 -8.41 22.24
N PRO A 61 -10.09 -9.53 22.88
CA PRO A 61 -10.94 -10.17 23.88
C PRO A 61 -11.26 -9.21 25.03
N PRO A 62 -12.37 -9.44 25.76
CA PRO A 62 -12.67 -8.69 26.97
C PRO A 62 -11.52 -8.80 27.98
N ARG A 63 -11.29 -7.73 28.73
CA ARG A 63 -10.42 -7.75 29.90
C ARG A 63 -11.08 -8.54 31.03
N GLU A 64 -10.31 -8.87 32.07
CA GLU A 64 -10.81 -9.60 33.26
C GLU A 64 -11.95 -8.85 33.97
N ASP A 65 -12.02 -7.53 33.81
CA ASP A 65 -13.10 -6.66 34.32
C ASP A 65 -14.38 -6.68 33.44
N GLY A 66 -14.42 -7.49 32.38
CA GLY A 66 -15.53 -7.58 31.43
C GLY A 66 -15.59 -6.45 30.39
N THR A 67 -14.69 -5.46 30.46
CA THR A 67 -14.68 -4.35 29.49
C THR A 67 -14.06 -4.79 28.17
N ARG A 68 -14.67 -4.32 27.06
CA ARG A 68 -14.15 -4.56 25.71
C ARG A 68 -13.34 -3.35 25.26
N PRO A 69 -12.02 -3.47 25.07
CA PRO A 69 -11.24 -2.37 24.54
C PRO A 69 -11.63 -2.07 23.10
N GLU A 70 -11.67 -0.78 22.77
CA GLU A 70 -11.94 -0.31 21.41
C GLU A 70 -10.92 -0.88 20.40
N PRO A 71 -11.36 -1.20 19.16
CA PRO A 71 -10.47 -1.61 18.09
C PRO A 71 -9.40 -0.55 17.84
N THR A 72 -8.13 -0.95 17.94
CA THR A 72 -7.02 -0.03 17.66
C THR A 72 -6.92 0.22 16.17
N THR A 73 -6.80 1.49 15.78
CA THR A 73 -6.61 1.90 14.39
C THR A 73 -5.11 2.08 14.12
N SER A 74 -4.61 1.42 13.09
CA SER A 74 -3.25 1.60 12.57
C SER A 74 -3.29 2.53 11.36
N TRP A 75 -2.31 3.43 11.27
CA TRP A 75 -2.19 4.41 10.20
C TRP A 75 -0.95 4.11 9.37
N HIS A 76 -1.15 3.80 8.09
CA HIS A 76 -0.09 3.41 7.18
C HIS A 76 0.17 4.53 6.19
N SER A 77 1.38 5.10 6.21
CA SER A 77 1.79 6.13 5.25
C SER A 77 2.37 5.46 4.00
N VAL A 78 1.76 5.68 2.85
CA VAL A 78 2.14 5.06 1.58
C VAL A 78 2.59 6.13 0.58
N LEU A 79 3.66 5.83 -0.14
CA LEU A 79 4.26 6.69 -1.16
C LEU A 79 3.99 6.13 -2.57
N SER A 80 3.50 6.98 -3.46
CA SER A 80 3.36 6.69 -4.90
C SER A 80 4.30 7.57 -5.70
N PHE A 81 5.22 6.95 -6.44
CA PHE A 81 6.15 7.60 -7.37
C PHE A 81 5.77 7.41 -8.84
N ASN A 82 4.63 6.75 -9.11
CA ASN A 82 4.15 6.47 -10.47
C ASN A 82 3.27 7.64 -10.95
N PRO A 83 3.68 8.40 -11.99
CA PRO A 83 2.91 9.56 -12.47
C PRO A 83 1.47 9.22 -12.87
N ASN A 84 1.24 8.04 -13.46
CA ASN A 84 -0.09 7.60 -13.88
C ASN A 84 -1.01 7.38 -12.68
N HIS A 85 -0.49 6.80 -11.60
CA HIS A 85 -1.23 6.64 -10.35
C HIS A 85 -1.40 7.97 -9.61
N ASN A 86 -0.42 8.88 -9.70
CA ASN A 86 -0.49 10.18 -9.03
C ASN A 86 -1.71 10.99 -9.49
N ASN A 87 -1.99 11.05 -10.79
CA ASN A 87 -3.18 11.75 -11.30
C ASN A 87 -4.48 11.14 -10.78
N PHE A 88 -4.56 9.80 -10.70
CA PHE A 88 -5.71 9.12 -10.10
C PHE A 88 -5.85 9.42 -8.60
N LEU A 89 -4.76 9.36 -7.85
CA LEU A 89 -4.74 9.64 -6.41
C LEU A 89 -5.21 11.07 -6.09
N LYS A 90 -4.87 12.05 -6.93
CA LYS A 90 -5.35 13.45 -6.81
C LYS A 90 -6.89 13.56 -6.81
N THR A 91 -7.59 12.59 -7.40
CA THR A 91 -9.07 12.56 -7.44
C THR A 91 -9.72 11.93 -6.19
N LEU A 92 -8.93 11.35 -5.29
CA LEU A 92 -9.43 10.69 -4.10
C LEU A 92 -9.57 11.68 -2.94
N LYS A 93 -10.54 11.42 -2.07
CA LYS A 93 -10.86 12.24 -0.90
C LYS A 93 -10.76 11.43 0.39
N LYS A 94 -10.57 12.12 1.51
CA LYS A 94 -10.68 11.56 2.86
C LYS A 94 -11.91 10.66 2.98
N GLY A 95 -11.76 9.51 3.61
CA GLY A 95 -12.83 8.54 3.80
C GLY A 95 -13.03 7.56 2.64
N THR A 96 -12.40 7.78 1.48
CA THR A 96 -12.41 6.81 0.37
C THR A 96 -11.85 5.49 0.85
N GLN A 97 -12.59 4.40 0.63
CA GLN A 97 -12.15 3.06 0.95
C GLN A 97 -11.32 2.50 -0.21
N VAL A 98 -10.14 1.99 0.10
CA VAL A 98 -9.15 1.56 -0.87
C VAL A 98 -8.61 0.19 -0.53
N TYR A 99 -8.27 -0.56 -1.58
CA TYR A 99 -7.37 -1.71 -1.55
C TYR A 99 -6.01 -1.24 -2.07
N VAL A 100 -4.94 -1.51 -1.34
CA VAL A 100 -3.57 -1.11 -1.72
C VAL A 100 -2.64 -2.30 -1.55
N GLU A 101 -1.82 -2.56 -2.55
CA GLU A 101 -0.63 -3.40 -2.40
C GLU A 101 0.59 -2.48 -2.39
N ALA A 102 1.43 -2.65 -1.38
CA ALA A 102 2.65 -1.89 -1.23
C ALA A 102 3.84 -2.82 -1.02
N ALA A 103 4.97 -2.50 -1.65
CA ALA A 103 6.24 -3.06 -1.25
C ALA A 103 6.58 -2.56 0.16
N TYR A 104 6.92 -3.49 1.04
CA TYR A 104 7.28 -3.20 2.43
C TYR A 104 8.80 -3.20 2.58
N GLU A 105 9.33 -2.11 3.10
CA GLU A 105 10.75 -1.96 3.37
C GLU A 105 10.93 -1.39 4.78
N LEU A 106 11.80 -2.03 5.57
CA LEU A 106 12.15 -1.61 6.92
C LEU A 106 13.59 -1.14 6.91
N GLN A 107 13.80 0.13 7.23
CA GLN A 107 15.12 0.67 7.51
C GLN A 107 15.37 0.59 9.02
N GLU A 108 16.41 -0.13 9.41
CA GLU A 108 16.82 -0.22 10.81
C GLU A 108 17.31 1.13 11.33
N ALA A 109 17.19 1.32 12.63
CA ALA A 109 17.75 2.49 13.30
C ALA A 109 19.27 2.45 13.18
N ASP A 110 19.84 3.56 12.75
CA ASP A 110 21.27 3.80 12.81
C ASP A 110 21.68 3.97 14.28
N ARG A 111 22.59 3.10 14.74
CA ARG A 111 23.04 3.05 16.13
C ARG A 111 23.94 4.23 16.49
N ASP A 112 24.57 4.85 15.49
CA ASP A 112 25.51 5.95 15.68
C ASP A 112 24.83 7.32 15.44
N ALA A 113 23.56 7.32 15.04
CA ALA A 113 22.81 8.54 14.81
C ALA A 113 22.44 9.24 16.13
N SER A 114 22.39 10.58 16.08
CA SER A 114 21.91 11.38 17.22
C SER A 114 20.51 10.91 17.65
N PRO A 115 20.22 10.78 18.97
CA PRO A 115 18.92 10.29 19.47
C PRO A 115 17.70 11.02 18.93
N ASP A 116 17.85 12.31 18.62
CA ASP A 116 16.77 13.16 18.10
C ASP A 116 16.65 13.13 16.56
N SER A 117 17.55 12.42 15.88
CA SER A 117 17.52 12.31 14.42
C SER A 117 16.52 11.25 13.97
N PRO A 118 15.88 11.41 12.80
CA PRO A 118 15.02 10.38 12.23
C PRO A 118 15.75 9.05 12.00
N ALA A 119 17.07 9.08 11.81
CA ALA A 119 17.89 7.90 11.57
C ALA A 119 18.03 7.02 12.82
N ALA A 120 17.89 7.57 14.03
CA ALA A 120 17.94 6.81 15.28
C ALA A 120 16.67 5.95 15.53
N GLN A 121 15.66 6.05 14.66
CA GLN A 121 14.41 5.30 14.76
C GLN A 121 14.25 4.37 13.56
N ARG A 122 13.60 3.23 13.77
CA ARG A 122 13.23 2.33 12.68
C ARG A 122 12.20 3.01 11.78
N GLN A 123 12.43 2.98 10.47
CA GLN A 123 11.54 3.60 9.50
C GLN A 123 10.90 2.54 8.60
N ILE A 124 9.59 2.65 8.41
CA ILE A 124 8.85 1.79 7.48
C ILE A 124 8.57 2.59 6.22
N PHE A 125 9.02 2.06 5.09
CA PHE A 125 8.69 2.57 3.77
C PHE A 125 7.68 1.68 3.10
N LEU A 126 6.53 2.25 2.75
CA LEU A 126 5.49 1.59 1.97
C LEU A 126 5.44 2.24 0.59
N ARG A 127 5.90 1.52 -0.44
CA ARG A 127 5.86 2.00 -1.82
C ARG A 127 4.69 1.36 -2.55
N GLN A 128 3.77 2.17 -3.05
CA GLN A 128 2.59 1.67 -3.76
C GLN A 128 2.98 0.88 -5.01
N GLU A 129 2.52 -0.36 -5.10
CA GLU A 129 2.54 -1.16 -6.33
C GLU A 129 1.20 -1.02 -7.07
N SER A 130 0.09 -1.23 -6.37
CA SER A 130 -1.25 -1.14 -6.92
C SER A 130 -2.23 -0.48 -5.94
N ILE A 131 -3.24 0.19 -6.48
CA ILE A 131 -4.35 0.76 -5.70
C ILE A 131 -5.66 0.57 -6.45
N ARG A 132 -6.72 0.22 -5.72
CA ARG A 132 -8.10 0.16 -6.22
C ARG A 132 -9.03 0.87 -5.24
N VAL A 133 -9.96 1.64 -5.77
CA VAL A 133 -11.04 2.24 -4.97
C VAL A 133 -12.16 1.22 -4.81
N LEU A 134 -12.56 0.97 -3.57
CA LEU A 134 -13.64 0.06 -3.21
C LEU A 134 -14.95 0.83 -3.00
N SER A 135 -14.89 1.99 -2.35
CA SER A 135 -16.04 2.87 -2.18
C SER A 135 -15.59 4.31 -1.97
N ARG A 136 -16.41 5.27 -2.42
CA ARG A 136 -16.19 6.71 -2.19
C ARG A 136 -17.01 7.16 -0.96
N PRO A 137 -16.53 8.16 -0.20
CA PRO A 137 -17.29 8.69 0.93
C PRO A 137 -18.64 9.22 0.44
N GLN A 138 -19.72 8.88 1.15
CA GLN A 138 -21.03 9.49 0.92
C GLN A 138 -20.94 10.95 1.37
N VAL A 139 -21.18 11.88 0.46
CA VAL A 139 -21.41 13.28 0.82
C VAL A 139 -22.74 13.28 1.56
N ARG A 140 -22.72 13.53 2.87
CA ARG A 140 -23.97 13.86 3.56
C ARG A 140 -24.28 15.29 3.14
N GLU A 141 -25.27 15.46 2.28
CA GLU A 141 -25.92 16.76 2.15
C GLU A 141 -26.60 16.98 3.50
N ASP A 142 -26.01 17.84 4.33
CA ASP A 142 -26.66 18.31 5.54
C ASP A 142 -27.90 19.07 5.06
N VAL A 143 -29.06 18.41 5.17
CA VAL A 143 -30.35 19.07 4.95
C VAL A 143 -30.48 20.08 6.09
N GLU A 144 -30.24 21.35 5.78
CA GLU A 144 -30.54 22.46 6.67
C GLU A 144 -32.05 22.42 6.95
N GLU A 145 -32.43 22.05 8.18
CA GLU A 145 -33.78 22.19 8.76
C GLU A 145 -34.03 23.63 9.23
#